data_AF-A0A1I8CAN6-F1
#
_entry.id   AF-A0A1I8CAN6-F1
#
_cell.length_a   1.000
_cell.length_b   1.000
_cell.length_c   1.000
_cell.angle_alpha   90.00
_cell.angle_beta   90.00
_cell.angle_gamma   90.00
#
_symmetry.space_group_name_H-M   'P 1'
#
loop_
_entity.id
_entity.type
_entity.pdbx_description
1 polymer ?
#
loop_
_entity_poly.entity_id
_entity_poly.type
_entity_poly.pdbx_seq_one_letter_code
_entity_poly.pdbx_strand_id
1 'polypeptide(L)'
;MCKRIGMVWKNKEAESEIEVVQPRVLNYSPLSLTCSNTKTPTTPTTSEYPTLILFGNQTNFDYNDLLYKLKAILRGPIKTIRWLPGQYFTTLQSLCYGLREFEKAAHPFKANEIVRSNILNYTLFLEYQNNACIAFAHALLYSREFNQMSLTDRALLFNHSWPFFSAIEKIFHSLQTFGYDSPEVLIFSDNKHAANEEFARVICDQMDEKRSLHIFELFRPSNEHMLNCLYKPMKALKLDLIEFTYIIGQVLWSEEIAGFSQEGMKLARNIIISLNNDIHGYYCFNKNLSNYSYRLSQIVKLINQVHAQMSIKSEVMTAGRIFDLFDAGQFYSEKLDLNNPGLIYLMK
;
A
#
# COMPACT_ATOMS: atom_id res chain seq x y z
N MET A 1 10.19 13.84 -57.80
CA MET A 1 9.53 15.15 -57.65
C MET A 1 8.54 15.03 -56.49
N CYS A 2 8.93 15.43 -55.28
CA CYS A 2 8.13 15.26 -54.06
C CYS A 2 7.82 16.65 -53.49
N LYS A 3 6.55 17.07 -53.50
CA LYS A 3 6.12 18.38 -53.00
C LYS A 3 5.89 18.31 -51.49
N ARG A 4 6.64 19.12 -50.73
CA ARG A 4 6.41 19.41 -49.31
C ARG A 4 5.11 20.22 -49.18
N ILE A 5 4.19 19.76 -48.33
CA ILE A 5 3.05 20.54 -47.85
C ILE A 5 3.48 21.17 -46.52
N GLY A 6 3.66 22.49 -46.53
CA GLY A 6 3.88 23.28 -45.31
C GLY A 6 2.54 23.72 -44.74
N MET A 7 2.31 23.48 -43.45
CA MET A 7 1.22 24.08 -42.69
C MET A 7 1.74 25.34 -41.98
N VAL A 8 1.14 26.49 -42.31
CA VAL A 8 1.37 27.78 -41.64
C VAL A 8 0.44 27.87 -40.44
N TRP A 9 1.01 28.01 -39.24
CA TRP A 9 0.25 28.34 -38.03
C TRP A 9 -0.02 29.85 -37.99
N LYS A 10 -1.30 30.23 -37.96
CA LYS A 10 -1.72 31.61 -37.67
C LYS A 10 -1.84 31.76 -36.16
N ASN A 11 -0.97 32.56 -35.56
CA ASN A 11 -1.15 33.06 -34.19
C ASN A 11 -2.39 33.95 -34.15
N LYS A 12 -3.37 33.57 -33.35
CA LYS A 12 -4.36 34.50 -32.80
C LYS A 12 -3.99 34.72 -31.34
N GLU A 13 -3.58 35.93 -31.03
CA GLU A 13 -3.46 36.42 -29.65
C GLU A 13 -4.85 36.40 -29.02
N ALA A 14 -5.01 35.58 -27.99
CA ALA A 14 -6.15 35.64 -27.08
C ALA A 14 -5.62 36.21 -25.77
N GLU A 15 -5.94 37.47 -25.51
CA GLU A 15 -5.80 38.08 -24.20
C GLU A 15 -6.73 37.34 -23.23
N SER A 16 -6.15 36.59 -22.29
CA SER A 16 -6.87 36.07 -21.13
C SER A 16 -6.50 36.92 -19.93
N GLU A 17 -7.46 37.68 -19.42
CA GLU A 17 -7.38 38.38 -18.14
C GLU A 17 -7.09 37.36 -17.03
N ILE A 18 -5.97 37.56 -16.33
CA ILE A 18 -5.61 36.78 -15.15
C ILE A 18 -6.32 37.43 -13.96
N GLU A 19 -7.44 36.85 -13.52
CA GLU A 19 -7.98 37.12 -12.20
C GLU A 19 -7.07 36.49 -11.14
N VAL A 20 -6.37 37.34 -10.38
CA VAL A 20 -5.59 36.95 -9.22
C VAL A 20 -6.56 36.57 -8.10
N VAL A 21 -6.83 35.27 -7.97
CA VAL A 21 -7.57 34.73 -6.81
C VAL A 21 -6.64 34.78 -5.59
N GLN A 22 -6.92 35.70 -4.66
CA GLN A 22 -6.25 35.72 -3.36
C GLN A 22 -6.60 34.46 -2.54
N PRO A 23 -5.64 33.85 -1.83
CA PRO A 23 -5.92 32.69 -0.99
C PRO A 23 -6.81 33.09 0.20
N ARG A 24 -7.95 32.39 0.36
CA ARG A 24 -8.80 32.48 1.54
C ARG A 24 -8.04 31.99 2.76
N VAL A 25 -7.75 32.90 3.70
CA VAL A 25 -7.35 32.57 5.06
C VAL A 25 -8.55 31.94 5.77
N LEU A 26 -8.49 30.63 6.04
CA LEU A 26 -9.45 29.95 6.89
C LEU A 26 -9.13 30.28 8.35
N ASN A 27 -10.00 31.07 8.99
CA ASN A 27 -9.94 31.35 10.41
C ASN A 27 -10.35 30.10 11.21
N TYR A 28 -9.39 29.43 11.84
CA TYR A 28 -9.67 28.38 12.82
C TYR A 28 -9.99 29.03 14.18
N SER A 29 -11.19 28.81 14.70
CA SER A 29 -11.50 29.09 16.11
C SER A 29 -11.02 27.93 16.98
N PRO A 30 -10.34 28.18 18.11
CA PRO A 30 -9.88 27.12 19.00
C PRO A 30 -11.09 26.55 19.78
N LEU A 31 -11.37 25.26 19.60
CA LEU A 31 -12.30 24.52 20.45
C LEU A 31 -11.57 24.11 21.73
N SER A 32 -12.05 24.59 22.87
CA SER A 32 -11.58 24.22 24.21
C SER A 32 -12.01 22.80 24.57
N LEU A 33 -11.05 21.89 24.66
CA LEU A 33 -11.26 20.55 25.22
C LEU A 33 -11.07 20.60 26.74
N THR A 34 -12.16 20.43 27.49
CA THR A 34 -12.11 20.18 28.93
C THR A 34 -12.03 18.66 29.17
N CYS A 35 -10.87 18.18 29.61
CA CYS A 35 -10.72 16.81 30.09
C CYS A 35 -11.36 16.68 31.47
N SER A 36 -12.43 15.89 31.57
CA SER A 36 -12.98 15.45 32.85
C SER A 36 -12.29 14.15 33.27
N ASN A 37 -11.55 14.23 34.37
CA ASN A 37 -10.91 13.09 35.02
C ASN A 37 -11.98 12.19 35.68
N THR A 38 -12.08 10.93 35.24
CA THR A 38 -12.63 9.86 36.08
C THR A 38 -11.62 8.71 36.15
N LYS A 39 -11.16 8.44 37.38
CA LYS A 39 -10.26 7.33 37.73
C LYS A 39 -11.08 6.08 38.03
N THR A 40 -10.64 4.91 37.54
CA THR A 40 -10.69 3.57 38.18
C THR A 40 -10.13 2.51 37.21
N PRO A 41 -9.80 1.26 37.64
CA PRO A 41 -8.56 0.87 38.32
C PRO A 41 -7.73 -0.14 37.48
N THR A 42 -6.45 -0.23 37.82
CA THR A 42 -5.42 -1.08 37.21
C THR A 42 -5.58 -2.57 37.52
N THR A 43 -5.56 -3.39 36.47
CA THR A 43 -5.07 -4.79 36.52
C THR A 43 -3.96 -4.97 35.48
N PRO A 44 -2.83 -5.62 35.81
CA PRO A 44 -1.69 -5.73 34.91
C PRO A 44 -1.88 -6.91 33.96
N THR A 45 -2.16 -6.62 32.70
CA THR A 45 -2.03 -7.60 31.61
C THR A 45 -0.64 -7.43 31.00
N THR A 46 0.21 -8.44 31.18
CA THR A 46 1.49 -8.57 30.48
C THR A 46 1.26 -8.45 28.98
N SER A 47 1.84 -7.42 28.39
CA SER A 47 1.57 -7.02 27.03
C SER A 47 2.65 -7.62 26.11
N GLU A 48 2.26 -8.56 25.22
CA GLU A 48 3.07 -9.09 24.10
C GLU A 48 3.11 -8.08 22.94
N TYR A 49 3.56 -6.85 23.20
CA TYR A 49 3.54 -5.78 22.20
C TYR A 49 4.96 -5.30 21.92
N PRO A 50 5.24 -4.80 20.70
CA PRO A 50 6.51 -4.14 20.42
C PRO A 50 6.68 -3.00 21.42
N THR A 51 7.70 -3.13 22.26
CA THR A 51 8.03 -2.13 23.27
C THR A 51 8.42 -0.85 22.56
N LEU A 52 7.67 0.22 22.79
CA LEU A 52 8.00 1.55 22.33
C LEU A 52 9.18 2.03 23.18
N ILE A 53 10.40 1.90 22.67
CA ILE A 53 11.61 2.27 23.40
C ILE A 53 11.84 3.76 23.17
N LEU A 54 11.87 4.53 24.24
CA LEU A 54 12.14 5.96 24.21
C LEU A 54 13.63 6.22 24.29
N PHE A 55 14.16 6.97 23.31
CA PHE A 55 15.44 7.68 23.44
C PHE A 55 15.21 9.17 23.13
N GLY A 56 14.93 9.98 24.16
CA GLY A 56 14.77 11.44 24.01
C GLY A 56 13.51 11.84 23.23
N ASN A 57 13.64 12.80 22.30
CA ASN A 57 12.54 13.34 21.45
C ASN A 57 12.16 12.43 20.26
N GLN A 58 12.71 11.22 20.17
CA GLN A 58 12.46 10.26 19.10
C GLN A 58 11.76 9.02 19.66
N THR A 59 10.59 8.70 19.10
CA THR A 59 9.93 7.40 19.28
C THR A 59 10.76 6.34 18.56
N ASN A 60 11.35 5.35 19.24
CA ASN A 60 12.04 4.20 18.62
C ASN A 60 11.13 2.96 18.59
N PHE A 61 10.78 2.49 17.39
CA PHE A 61 10.05 1.24 17.19
C PHE A 61 11.03 0.13 16.80
N ASP A 62 11.05 -0.96 17.58
CA ASP A 62 11.87 -2.14 17.30
C ASP A 62 11.13 -3.08 16.32
N TYR A 63 11.63 -3.16 15.08
CA TYR A 63 11.11 -4.06 14.05
C TYR A 63 11.91 -5.37 13.96
N ASN A 64 12.85 -5.62 14.87
CA ASN A 64 13.57 -6.89 14.88
C ASN A 64 12.62 -8.08 15.05
N ASP A 65 11.56 -7.91 15.86
CA ASP A 65 10.50 -8.92 15.99
C ASP A 65 9.76 -9.14 14.66
N LEU A 66 9.36 -8.06 13.97
CA LEU A 66 8.74 -8.15 12.64
C LEU A 66 9.68 -8.87 11.65
N LEU A 67 10.95 -8.48 11.59
CA LEU A 67 11.94 -9.09 10.71
C LEU A 67 12.15 -10.58 11.03
N TYR A 68 12.21 -10.94 12.31
CA TYR A 68 12.32 -12.34 12.75
C TYR A 68 11.09 -13.15 12.31
N LYS A 69 9.88 -12.60 12.52
CA LYS A 69 8.62 -13.22 12.05
C LYS A 69 8.61 -13.37 10.54
N LEU A 70 8.91 -12.31 9.79
CA LEU A 70 8.96 -12.34 8.33
C LEU A 70 9.97 -13.37 7.82
N LYS A 71 11.17 -13.43 8.40
CA LYS A 71 12.18 -14.43 8.07
C LYS A 71 11.68 -15.84 8.29
N ALA A 72 11.05 -16.10 9.44
CA ALA A 72 10.49 -17.41 9.75
C ALA A 72 9.38 -17.80 8.76
N ILE A 73 8.51 -16.85 8.39
CA ILE A 73 7.41 -17.07 7.45
C ILE A 73 7.93 -17.33 6.03
N LEU A 74 8.82 -16.46 5.52
CA LEU A 74 9.38 -16.55 4.17
C LEU A 74 10.31 -17.75 3.97
N ARG A 75 10.78 -18.38 5.05
CA ARG A 75 11.50 -19.67 5.02
C ARG A 75 10.60 -20.86 5.34
N GLY A 76 9.36 -20.58 5.72
CA GLY A 76 8.37 -21.58 6.08
C GLY A 76 7.93 -22.44 4.88
N PRO A 77 7.23 -23.55 5.17
CA PRO A 77 6.74 -24.45 4.16
C PRO A 77 5.65 -23.80 3.30
N ILE A 78 5.49 -24.31 2.08
CA ILE A 78 4.36 -23.99 1.20
C ILE A 78 3.03 -24.23 1.93
N LYS A 79 2.09 -23.29 1.79
CA LYS A 79 0.72 -23.47 2.26
C LYS A 79 -0.11 -24.16 1.19
N THR A 80 -0.93 -25.12 1.60
CA THR A 80 -1.74 -25.92 0.68
C THR A 80 -3.13 -25.32 0.53
N ILE A 81 -3.58 -25.21 -0.72
CA ILE A 81 -4.98 -24.96 -1.05
C ILE A 81 -5.69 -26.32 -0.97
N ARG A 82 -6.86 -26.42 -0.33
CA ARG A 82 -7.59 -27.69 -0.25
C ARG A 82 -8.01 -28.12 -1.66
N TRP A 83 -7.48 -29.26 -2.13
CA TRP A 83 -7.69 -29.77 -3.48
C TRP A 83 -8.96 -30.62 -3.57
N LEU A 84 -9.68 -30.50 -4.68
CA LEU A 84 -10.48 -31.61 -5.21
C LEU A 84 -9.61 -32.39 -6.21
N PRO A 85 -9.71 -33.74 -6.27
CA PRO A 85 -8.97 -34.52 -7.25
C PRO A 85 -9.17 -34.00 -8.68
N GLY A 86 -8.08 -33.77 -9.40
CA GLY A 86 -8.10 -33.26 -10.79
C GLY A 86 -8.16 -31.73 -10.93
N GLN A 87 -8.23 -30.97 -9.84
CA GLN A 87 -8.21 -29.52 -9.88
C GLN A 87 -6.77 -28.99 -9.88
N TYR A 88 -6.45 -28.14 -10.86
CA TYR A 88 -5.19 -27.40 -10.91
C TYR A 88 -5.51 -25.90 -10.87
N PHE A 89 -4.82 -25.18 -9.99
CA PHE A 89 -4.91 -23.72 -9.94
C PHE A 89 -3.81 -23.12 -10.80
N THR A 90 -4.16 -22.11 -11.58
CA THR A 90 -3.19 -21.28 -12.27
C THR A 90 -2.42 -20.41 -11.27
N THR A 91 -1.35 -19.75 -11.71
CA THR A 91 -0.58 -18.83 -10.87
C THR A 91 -1.47 -17.69 -10.35
N LEU A 92 -2.30 -17.10 -11.21
CA LEU A 92 -3.20 -16.03 -10.80
C LEU A 92 -4.23 -16.50 -9.77
N GLN A 93 -4.77 -17.71 -9.93
CA GLN A 93 -5.75 -18.26 -9.00
C GLN A 93 -5.13 -18.58 -7.62
N SER A 94 -3.91 -19.10 -7.60
CA SER A 94 -3.19 -19.40 -6.36
C SER A 94 -2.85 -18.11 -5.58
N LEU A 95 -2.41 -17.07 -6.29
CA LEU A 95 -2.21 -15.73 -5.70
C LEU A 95 -3.52 -15.13 -5.21
N CYS A 96 -4.60 -15.27 -5.98
CA CYS A 96 -5.93 -14.77 -5.62
C CYS A 96 -6.43 -15.45 -4.35
N TYR A 97 -6.22 -16.75 -4.20
CA TYR A 97 -6.50 -17.48 -2.96
C TYR A 97 -5.69 -16.90 -1.79
N GLY A 98 -4.38 -16.70 -1.98
CA GLY A 98 -3.52 -16.09 -0.97
C GLY A 98 -4.02 -14.70 -0.54
N LEU A 99 -4.44 -13.86 -1.48
CA LEU A 99 -4.96 -12.52 -1.17
C LEU A 99 -6.34 -12.53 -0.47
N ARG A 100 -7.16 -13.58 -0.65
CA ARG A 100 -8.36 -13.77 0.19
C ARG A 100 -8.00 -14.11 1.63
N GLU A 101 -6.95 -14.91 1.83
CA GLU A 101 -6.46 -15.21 3.18
C GLU A 101 -5.80 -13.99 3.82
N PHE A 102 -5.14 -13.14 3.02
CA PHE A 102 -4.69 -11.82 3.46
C PHE A 102 -5.87 -10.97 3.95
N GLU A 103 -6.93 -10.83 3.15
CA GLU A 103 -8.11 -10.04 3.49
C GLU A 103 -8.71 -10.48 4.83
N LYS A 104 -8.91 -11.78 5.02
CA LYS A 104 -9.43 -12.32 6.29
C LYS A 104 -8.57 -11.98 7.50
N ALA A 105 -7.25 -11.93 7.33
CA ALA A 105 -6.30 -11.70 8.42
C ALA A 105 -6.10 -10.20 8.69
N ALA A 106 -5.98 -9.38 7.64
CA ALA A 106 -5.67 -7.96 7.73
C ALA A 106 -6.91 -7.05 7.81
N HIS A 107 -8.06 -7.52 7.32
CA HIS A 107 -9.32 -6.77 7.23
C HIS A 107 -10.52 -7.57 7.78
N PRO A 108 -10.50 -8.00 9.06
CA PRO A 108 -11.52 -8.92 9.58
C PRO A 108 -12.87 -8.25 9.89
N PHE A 109 -12.91 -6.92 9.97
CA PHE A 109 -14.09 -6.16 10.42
C PHE A 109 -14.98 -5.74 9.24
N LYS A 110 -16.30 -5.75 9.46
CA LYS A 110 -17.27 -5.26 8.48
C LYS A 110 -17.49 -3.76 8.60
N ALA A 111 -18.06 -3.14 7.56
CA ALA A 111 -18.28 -1.69 7.50
C ALA A 111 -19.00 -1.09 8.73
N ASN A 112 -19.97 -1.80 9.32
CA ASN A 112 -20.72 -1.37 10.50
C ASN A 112 -19.92 -1.45 11.82
N GLU A 113 -18.77 -2.11 11.80
CA GLU A 113 -17.84 -2.22 12.93
C GLU A 113 -16.70 -1.20 12.86
N ILE A 114 -16.62 -0.44 11.76
CA ILE A 114 -15.58 0.58 11.52
C ILE A 114 -16.10 1.96 11.94
N VAL A 115 -15.32 2.62 12.79
CA VAL A 115 -15.58 3.96 13.32
C VAL A 115 -14.98 5.01 12.39
N ARG A 116 -15.75 6.06 12.09
CA ARG A 116 -15.22 7.23 11.37
C ARG A 116 -14.40 8.07 12.34
N SER A 117 -13.16 8.37 11.96
CA SER A 117 -12.25 9.16 12.78
C SER A 117 -11.39 10.07 11.90
N ASN A 118 -11.26 11.33 12.31
CA ASN A 118 -10.27 12.27 11.76
C ASN A 118 -8.97 12.26 12.57
N ILE A 119 -8.79 11.26 13.43
CA ILE A 119 -7.62 11.04 14.26
C ILE A 119 -6.98 9.72 13.87
N LEU A 120 -5.69 9.75 13.53
CA LEU A 120 -4.87 8.58 13.26
C LEU A 120 -4.00 8.35 14.48
N ASN A 121 -4.31 7.31 15.24
CA ASN A 121 -3.42 6.87 16.31
C ASN A 121 -2.21 6.18 15.66
N TYR A 122 -1.03 6.78 15.82
CA TYR A 122 0.18 6.34 15.15
C TYR A 122 0.58 4.91 15.53
N THR A 123 0.43 4.53 16.79
CA THR A 123 0.73 3.17 17.28
C THR A 123 -0.20 2.14 16.64
N LEU A 124 -1.51 2.41 16.61
CA LEU A 124 -2.49 1.51 15.98
C LEU A 124 -2.27 1.39 14.47
N PHE A 125 -1.91 2.51 13.80
CA PHE A 125 -1.57 2.49 12.38
C PHE A 125 -0.34 1.61 12.10
N LEU A 126 0.71 1.70 12.91
CA LEU A 126 1.90 0.86 12.77
C LEU A 126 1.60 -0.62 13.01
N GLU A 127 0.82 -0.94 14.03
CA GLU A 127 0.37 -2.31 14.28
C GLU A 127 -0.43 -2.87 13.10
N TYR A 128 -1.36 -2.07 12.57
CA TYR A 128 -2.12 -2.39 11.37
C TYR A 128 -1.20 -2.68 10.17
N GLN A 129 -0.19 -1.83 9.90
CA GLN A 129 0.78 -2.05 8.83
C GLN A 129 1.65 -3.30 9.05
N ASN A 130 2.10 -3.57 10.27
CA ASN A 130 2.89 -4.75 10.60
C ASN A 130 2.08 -6.04 10.40
N ASN A 131 0.82 -6.04 10.84
CA ASN A 131 -0.09 -7.17 10.65
C ASN A 131 -0.37 -7.43 9.16
N ALA A 132 -0.60 -6.37 8.38
CA ALA A 132 -0.73 -6.48 6.93
C ALA A 132 0.56 -7.05 6.28
N CYS A 133 1.74 -6.62 6.72
CA CYS A 133 3.02 -7.12 6.21
C CYS A 133 3.18 -8.64 6.45
N ILE A 134 2.87 -9.10 7.67
CA ILE A 134 2.86 -10.52 8.05
C ILE A 134 1.82 -11.30 7.25
N ALA A 135 0.60 -10.78 7.12
CA ALA A 135 -0.47 -11.42 6.36
C ALA A 135 -0.08 -11.56 4.87
N PHE A 136 0.56 -10.55 4.29
CA PHE A 136 1.02 -10.60 2.90
C PHE A 136 2.12 -11.66 2.72
N ALA A 137 3.10 -11.72 3.64
CA ALA A 137 4.11 -12.79 3.61
C ALA A 137 3.48 -14.19 3.64
N HIS A 138 2.46 -14.37 4.48
CA HIS A 138 1.69 -15.62 4.53
C HIS A 138 0.87 -15.90 3.27
N ALA A 139 0.32 -14.86 2.63
CA ALA A 139 -0.45 -14.98 1.39
C ALA A 139 0.43 -15.51 0.25
N LEU A 140 1.66 -15.03 0.14
CA LEU A 140 2.61 -15.48 -0.88
C LEU A 140 2.96 -16.96 -0.76
N LEU A 141 2.87 -17.55 0.44
CA LEU A 141 3.14 -18.98 0.65
C LEU A 141 2.13 -19.90 -0.04
N TYR A 142 0.99 -19.39 -0.52
CA TYR A 142 0.05 -20.17 -1.33
C TYR A 142 0.45 -20.25 -2.81
N SER A 143 1.32 -19.37 -3.32
CA SER A 143 1.85 -19.49 -4.69
C SER A 143 2.92 -20.57 -4.73
N ARG A 144 2.69 -21.60 -5.57
CA ARG A 144 3.68 -22.66 -5.80
C ARG A 144 4.97 -22.09 -6.35
N GLU A 145 4.85 -21.15 -7.28
CA GLU A 145 5.94 -20.51 -7.99
C GLU A 145 6.83 -19.70 -7.04
N PHE A 146 6.23 -18.99 -6.07
CA PHE A 146 6.97 -18.30 -5.00
C PHE A 146 7.77 -19.28 -4.15
N ASN A 147 7.21 -20.44 -3.84
CA ASN A 147 7.90 -21.46 -3.06
C ASN A 147 8.94 -22.26 -3.87
N GLN A 148 8.95 -22.17 -5.20
CA GLN A 148 9.99 -22.76 -6.05
C GLN A 148 11.28 -21.94 -6.08
N MET A 149 11.22 -20.67 -5.68
CA MET A 149 12.38 -19.79 -5.66
C MET A 149 13.32 -20.08 -4.49
N SER A 150 14.58 -19.67 -4.66
CA SER A 150 15.55 -19.69 -3.58
C SER A 150 15.08 -18.79 -2.42
N LEU A 151 15.53 -19.07 -1.20
CA LEU A 151 15.16 -18.24 -0.04
C LEU A 151 15.59 -16.78 -0.22
N THR A 152 16.74 -16.56 -0.85
CA THR A 152 17.23 -15.21 -1.20
C THR A 152 16.30 -14.50 -2.16
N ASP A 153 15.91 -15.17 -3.25
CA ASP A 153 15.00 -14.61 -4.26
C ASP A 153 13.62 -14.31 -3.67
N ARG A 154 13.09 -15.19 -2.80
CA ARG A 154 11.83 -14.97 -2.09
C ARG A 154 11.88 -13.72 -1.22
N ALA A 155 12.97 -13.52 -0.50
CA ALA A 155 13.17 -12.31 0.32
C ALA A 155 13.24 -11.06 -0.57
N LEU A 156 14.01 -11.10 -1.66
CA LEU A 156 14.13 -9.98 -2.60
C LEU A 156 12.78 -9.59 -3.22
N LEU A 157 11.99 -10.56 -3.68
CA LEU A 157 10.65 -10.30 -4.23
C LEU A 157 9.70 -9.71 -3.21
N PHE A 158 9.69 -10.26 -1.99
CA PHE A 158 8.85 -9.74 -0.91
C PHE A 158 9.21 -8.28 -0.61
N ASN A 159 10.50 -7.98 -0.51
CA ASN A 159 11.00 -6.62 -0.23
C ASN A 159 10.65 -5.64 -1.33
N HIS A 160 10.77 -6.07 -2.59
CA HIS A 160 10.42 -5.25 -3.74
C HIS A 160 8.91 -4.97 -3.81
N SER A 161 8.08 -5.98 -3.55
CA SER A 161 6.64 -5.89 -3.74
C SER A 161 5.87 -5.29 -2.56
N TRP A 162 6.36 -5.44 -1.33
CA TRP A 162 5.64 -4.97 -0.14
C TRP A 162 5.33 -3.46 -0.15
N PRO A 163 6.28 -2.55 -0.46
CA PRO A 163 5.98 -1.12 -0.52
C PRO A 163 4.87 -0.79 -1.51
N PHE A 164 4.90 -1.42 -2.70
CA PHE A 164 3.85 -1.28 -3.69
C PHE A 164 2.50 -1.79 -3.18
N PHE A 165 2.48 -3.01 -2.65
CA PHE A 165 1.28 -3.63 -2.11
C PHE A 165 0.66 -2.78 -0.98
N SER A 166 1.47 -2.31 -0.02
CA SER A 166 1.02 -1.48 1.11
C SER A 166 0.40 -0.14 0.68
N ALA A 167 0.81 0.40 -0.48
CA ALA A 167 0.27 1.65 -1.00
C ALA A 167 -1.17 1.52 -1.50
N ILE A 168 -1.57 0.35 -1.99
CA ILE A 168 -2.88 0.13 -2.64
C ILE A 168 -3.80 -0.83 -1.90
N GLU A 169 -3.28 -1.72 -1.05
CA GLU A 169 -4.10 -2.72 -0.35
C GLU A 169 -5.19 -2.06 0.51
N LYS A 170 -4.81 -1.01 1.26
CA LYS A 170 -5.77 -0.33 2.15
C LYS A 170 -6.88 0.35 1.36
N ILE A 171 -6.55 0.88 0.18
CA ILE A 171 -7.50 1.54 -0.72
C ILE A 171 -8.45 0.50 -1.31
N PHE A 172 -7.91 -0.60 -1.82
CA PHE A 172 -8.70 -1.69 -2.39
C PHE A 172 -9.71 -2.23 -1.37
N HIS A 173 -9.26 -2.59 -0.17
CA HIS A 173 -10.14 -3.16 0.86
C HIS A 173 -11.09 -2.12 1.47
N SER A 174 -10.71 -0.84 1.54
CA SER A 174 -11.66 0.22 1.90
C SER A 174 -12.80 0.32 0.89
N LEU A 175 -12.50 0.26 -0.42
CA LEU A 175 -13.52 0.30 -1.46
C LEU A 175 -14.42 -0.94 -1.47
N GLN A 176 -13.87 -2.12 -1.20
CA GLN A 176 -14.65 -3.36 -1.02
C GLN A 176 -15.57 -3.27 0.20
N THR A 177 -15.08 -2.70 1.31
CA THR A 177 -15.81 -2.61 2.57
C THR A 177 -16.92 -1.56 2.53
N PHE A 178 -16.63 -0.35 2.05
CA PHE A 178 -17.57 0.77 2.04
C PHE A 178 -18.39 0.88 0.76
N GLY A 179 -18.01 0.13 -0.27
CA GLY A 179 -18.67 0.10 -1.57
C GLY A 179 -18.14 1.16 -2.54
N TYR A 180 -18.00 0.75 -3.81
CA TYR A 180 -17.52 1.60 -4.90
C TYR A 180 -18.45 2.76 -5.24
N ASP A 181 -19.75 2.61 -4.98
CA ASP A 181 -20.79 3.59 -5.27
C ASP A 181 -21.11 4.51 -4.09
N SER A 182 -20.43 4.35 -2.94
CA SER A 182 -20.55 5.28 -1.83
C SER A 182 -20.17 6.69 -2.29
N PRO A 183 -20.94 7.75 -1.98
CA PRO A 183 -20.54 9.12 -2.29
C PRO A 183 -19.36 9.58 -1.42
N GLU A 184 -19.20 8.97 -0.24
CA GLU A 184 -18.15 9.33 0.70
C GLU A 184 -16.81 8.70 0.30
N VAL A 185 -15.73 9.41 0.61
CA VAL A 185 -14.37 8.86 0.64
C VAL A 185 -14.15 8.34 2.06
N LEU A 186 -13.86 7.05 2.19
CA LEU A 186 -13.46 6.43 3.44
C LEU A 186 -12.26 5.53 3.17
N ILE A 187 -11.18 5.74 3.91
CA ILE A 187 -9.92 5.00 3.80
C ILE A 187 -9.49 4.53 5.18
N PHE A 188 -9.19 3.24 5.33
CA PHE A 188 -8.70 2.69 6.59
C PHE A 188 -7.46 3.42 7.10
N SER A 189 -7.52 3.79 8.37
CA SER A 189 -6.40 4.31 9.17
C SER A 189 -5.85 3.24 10.12
N ASP A 190 -6.68 2.30 10.54
CA ASP A 190 -6.31 1.06 11.22
C ASP A 190 -7.43 0.02 11.04
N ASN A 191 -7.41 -1.07 11.80
CA ASN A 191 -8.41 -2.14 11.74
C ASN A 191 -9.85 -1.71 12.07
N LYS A 192 -10.04 -0.64 12.84
CA LYS A 192 -11.34 -0.20 13.36
C LYS A 192 -11.66 1.25 13.03
N HIS A 193 -10.76 1.99 12.39
CA HIS A 193 -10.98 3.39 12.04
C HIS A 193 -10.77 3.66 10.56
N ALA A 194 -11.61 4.53 10.01
CA ALA A 194 -11.46 5.07 8.65
C ALA A 194 -11.54 6.60 8.67
N ALA A 195 -10.72 7.22 7.82
CA ALA A 195 -10.66 8.66 7.62
C ALA A 195 -11.31 9.06 6.30
N ASN A 196 -11.82 10.29 6.24
CA ASN A 196 -12.39 10.89 5.05
C ASN A 196 -11.30 11.53 4.16
N GLU A 197 -11.72 12.27 3.13
CA GLU A 197 -10.83 13.01 2.23
C GLU A 197 -10.09 14.20 2.88
N GLU A 198 -10.47 14.59 4.10
CA GLU A 198 -9.74 15.60 4.88
C GLU A 198 -8.49 15.02 5.54
N PHE A 199 -8.34 13.69 5.49
CA PHE A 199 -7.30 12.90 6.13
C PHE A 199 -7.29 13.02 7.65
N ALA A 200 -6.75 12.00 8.31
CA ALA A 200 -6.69 11.98 9.76
C ALA A 200 -5.42 12.67 10.28
N ARG A 201 -5.56 13.51 11.30
CA ARG A 201 -4.44 14.11 12.04
C ARG A 201 -3.76 13.04 12.88
N VAL A 202 -2.45 12.96 12.77
CA VAL A 202 -1.64 11.96 13.50
C VAL A 202 -1.56 12.34 14.97
N ILE A 203 -1.88 11.41 15.87
CA ILE A 203 -1.64 11.54 17.30
C ILE A 203 -0.73 10.40 17.79
N CYS A 204 0.09 10.73 18.77
CA CYS A 204 0.92 9.80 19.51
C CYS A 204 1.07 10.36 20.93
N ASP A 205 1.11 9.51 21.96
CA ASP A 205 1.11 9.92 23.38
C ASP A 205 2.26 10.89 23.75
N GLN A 206 3.27 10.99 22.90
CA GLN A 206 4.49 11.78 23.08
C GLN A 206 4.61 12.95 22.08
N MET A 207 3.56 13.21 21.28
CA MET A 207 3.55 14.22 20.23
C MET A 207 2.70 15.41 20.64
N ASP A 208 3.30 16.59 20.71
CA ASP A 208 2.55 17.82 20.89
C ASP A 208 1.75 18.20 19.63
N GLU A 209 0.78 19.10 19.79
CA GLU A 209 -0.09 19.53 18.69
C GLU A 209 0.67 20.18 17.53
N LYS A 210 1.75 20.91 17.83
CA LYS A 210 2.56 21.59 16.80
C LYS A 210 3.28 20.58 15.92
N ARG A 211 3.87 19.54 16.51
CA ARG A 211 4.53 18.44 15.80
C ARG A 211 3.54 17.61 15.00
N SER A 212 2.38 17.32 15.59
CA SER A 212 1.25 16.65 14.92
C SER A 212 0.82 17.40 13.65
N LEU A 213 0.63 18.72 13.76
CA LEU A 213 0.27 19.56 12.62
C LEU A 213 1.39 19.59 11.56
N HIS A 214 2.65 19.69 11.98
CA HIS A 214 3.78 19.67 11.04
C HIS A 214 3.83 18.35 10.25
N ILE A 215 3.66 17.21 10.93
CA ILE A 215 3.61 15.90 10.25
C ILE A 215 2.43 15.85 9.28
N PHE A 216 1.25 16.30 9.70
CA PHE A 216 0.08 16.36 8.83
C PHE A 216 0.35 17.18 7.55
N GLU A 217 0.92 18.39 7.69
CA GLU A 217 1.26 19.25 6.55
C GLU A 217 2.35 18.64 5.66
N LEU A 218 3.35 17.98 6.25
CA LEU A 218 4.40 17.30 5.50
C LEU A 218 3.83 16.15 4.63
N PHE A 219 2.86 15.38 5.14
CA PHE A 219 2.25 14.28 4.38
C PHE A 219 1.12 14.71 3.46
N ARG A 220 0.59 15.93 3.60
CA ARG A 220 -0.54 16.43 2.80
C ARG A 220 -0.35 16.21 1.29
N PRO A 221 0.78 16.54 0.66
CA PRO A 221 0.97 16.31 -0.78
C PRO A 221 0.90 14.82 -1.17
N SER A 222 1.46 13.94 -0.34
CA SER A 222 1.41 12.49 -0.56
C SER A 222 -0.01 11.94 -0.38
N ASN A 223 -0.76 12.46 0.58
CA ASN A 223 -2.15 12.08 0.83
C ASN A 223 -3.07 12.56 -0.31
N GLU A 224 -2.87 13.78 -0.80
CA GLU A 224 -3.60 14.32 -1.96
C GLU A 224 -3.32 13.51 -3.23
N HIS A 225 -2.07 13.12 -3.46
CA HIS A 225 -1.73 12.24 -4.59
C HIS A 225 -2.36 10.85 -4.41
N MET A 226 -2.28 10.24 -3.24
CA MET A 226 -2.96 8.97 -2.93
C MET A 226 -4.46 9.05 -3.23
N LEU A 227 -5.13 10.13 -2.82
CA LEU A 227 -6.56 10.32 -3.05
C LEU A 227 -6.89 10.49 -4.55
N ASN A 228 -6.17 11.38 -5.23
CA ASN A 228 -6.51 11.78 -6.60
C ASN A 228 -6.00 10.82 -7.67
N CYS A 229 -4.84 10.19 -7.45
CA CYS A 229 -4.19 9.33 -8.43
C CYS A 229 -4.38 7.84 -8.14
N LEU A 230 -4.71 7.43 -6.90
CA LEU A 230 -4.95 6.03 -6.55
C LEU A 230 -6.41 5.75 -6.17
N TYR A 231 -6.92 6.39 -5.11
CA TYR A 231 -8.26 6.10 -4.58
C TYR A 231 -9.36 6.36 -5.62
N LYS A 232 -9.43 7.58 -6.16
CA LYS A 232 -10.47 7.94 -7.16
C LYS A 232 -10.39 7.06 -8.42
N PRO A 233 -9.20 6.81 -9.02
CA PRO A 233 -9.07 5.88 -10.14
C PRO A 233 -9.46 4.44 -9.79
N MET A 234 -9.05 3.90 -8.64
CA MET A 234 -9.44 2.55 -8.22
C MET A 234 -10.96 2.44 -7.99
N LYS A 235 -11.58 3.49 -7.43
CA LYS A 235 -13.03 3.59 -7.26
C LYS A 235 -13.75 3.59 -8.61
N ALA A 236 -13.29 4.40 -9.56
CA ALA A 236 -13.86 4.47 -10.91
C ALA A 236 -13.66 3.16 -11.69
N LEU A 237 -12.53 2.49 -11.51
CA LEU A 237 -12.23 1.23 -12.17
C LEU A 237 -13.06 0.08 -11.59
N LYS A 238 -13.53 0.15 -10.34
CA LYS A 238 -14.24 -0.96 -9.68
C LYS A 238 -13.49 -2.29 -9.80
N LEU A 239 -12.19 -2.26 -9.48
CA LEU A 239 -11.34 -3.44 -9.55
C LEU A 239 -11.94 -4.58 -8.74
N ASP A 240 -12.07 -5.75 -9.34
CA ASP A 240 -12.34 -6.96 -8.57
C ASP A 240 -11.03 -7.59 -8.06
N LEU A 241 -11.17 -8.62 -7.22
CA LEU A 241 -10.02 -9.29 -6.63
C LEU A 241 -9.11 -9.93 -7.67
N ILE A 242 -9.62 -10.40 -8.82
CA ILE A 242 -8.79 -11.03 -9.86
C ILE A 242 -7.92 -9.97 -10.53
N GLU A 243 -8.49 -8.82 -10.87
CA GLU A 243 -7.73 -7.69 -11.43
C GLU A 243 -6.74 -7.10 -10.43
N PHE A 244 -7.12 -6.98 -9.16
CA PHE A 244 -6.21 -6.57 -8.09
C PHE A 244 -5.06 -7.58 -7.92
N THR A 245 -5.35 -8.88 -7.91
CA THR A 245 -4.33 -9.94 -7.86
C THR A 245 -3.38 -9.86 -9.06
N TYR A 246 -3.91 -9.60 -10.25
CA TYR A 246 -3.10 -9.44 -11.44
C TYR A 246 -2.14 -8.25 -11.31
N ILE A 247 -2.61 -7.10 -10.80
CA ILE A 247 -1.75 -5.93 -10.50
C ILE A 247 -0.61 -6.32 -9.55
N ILE A 248 -0.94 -7.01 -8.43
CA ILE A 248 0.07 -7.46 -7.47
C ILE A 248 1.06 -8.44 -8.12
N GLY A 249 0.56 -9.37 -8.94
CA GLY A 249 1.39 -10.32 -9.67
C GLY A 249 2.37 -9.65 -10.63
N GLN A 250 1.94 -8.64 -11.39
CA GLN A 250 2.82 -7.91 -12.32
C GLN A 250 4.01 -7.27 -11.59
N VAL A 251 3.78 -6.70 -10.41
CA VAL A 251 4.83 -6.07 -9.61
C VAL A 251 5.67 -7.10 -8.86
N LEU A 252 5.03 -8.13 -8.30
CA LEU A 252 5.71 -9.19 -7.58
C LEU A 252 6.75 -9.90 -8.45
N TRP A 253 6.46 -10.12 -9.74
CA TRP A 253 7.32 -10.85 -10.66
C TRP A 253 8.04 -9.95 -11.68
N SER A 254 8.24 -8.67 -11.36
CA SER A 254 8.98 -7.75 -12.21
C SER A 254 10.46 -8.18 -12.31
N GLU A 255 11.07 -7.99 -13.48
CA GLU A 255 12.42 -8.52 -13.76
C GLU A 255 13.56 -7.63 -13.25
N GLU A 256 13.26 -6.45 -12.69
CA GLU A 256 14.24 -5.38 -12.41
C GLU A 256 14.75 -5.38 -10.96
N ILE A 257 14.85 -6.55 -10.33
CA ILE A 257 15.28 -6.67 -8.93
C ILE A 257 16.78 -6.97 -8.89
N ALA A 258 17.58 -6.01 -8.40
CA ALA A 258 19.01 -6.22 -8.25
C ALA A 258 19.34 -7.31 -7.21
N GLY A 259 20.29 -8.18 -7.55
CA GLY A 259 20.66 -9.35 -6.76
C GLY A 259 19.80 -10.60 -6.99
N PHE A 260 18.79 -10.51 -7.86
CA PHE A 260 17.92 -11.64 -8.21
C PHE A 260 18.65 -12.67 -9.09
N SER A 261 18.49 -13.96 -8.80
CA SER A 261 19.21 -15.03 -9.50
C SER A 261 18.79 -15.18 -10.97
N GLN A 262 19.62 -15.79 -11.81
CA GLN A 262 19.28 -16.03 -13.21
C GLN A 262 18.09 -16.98 -13.37
N GLU A 263 18.04 -18.02 -12.53
CA GLU A 263 16.93 -18.96 -12.44
C GLU A 263 15.65 -18.26 -11.96
N GLY A 264 15.77 -17.40 -10.95
CA GLY A 264 14.69 -16.57 -10.43
C GLY A 264 14.13 -15.65 -11.51
N MET A 265 14.99 -14.94 -12.26
CA MET A 265 14.59 -14.11 -13.40
C MET A 265 13.84 -14.92 -14.44
N LYS A 266 14.38 -16.08 -14.85
CA LYS A 266 13.73 -16.95 -15.85
C LYS A 266 12.36 -17.40 -15.39
N LEU A 267 12.22 -17.80 -14.13
CA LEU A 267 10.95 -18.19 -13.54
C LEU A 267 9.96 -17.02 -13.52
N ALA A 268 10.38 -15.83 -13.08
CA ALA A 268 9.57 -14.63 -13.07
C ALA A 268 9.01 -14.28 -14.47
N ARG A 269 9.85 -14.36 -15.53
CA ARG A 269 9.38 -14.14 -16.92
C ARG A 269 8.24 -15.08 -17.30
N ASN A 270 8.40 -16.37 -17.00
CA ASN A 270 7.41 -17.39 -17.33
C ASN A 270 6.12 -17.16 -16.54
N ILE A 271 6.23 -16.70 -15.29
CA ILE A 271 5.06 -16.36 -14.47
C ILE A 271 4.31 -15.17 -15.06
N ILE A 272 5.00 -14.10 -15.46
CA ILE A 272 4.37 -12.94 -16.11
C ILE A 272 3.60 -13.37 -17.36
N ILE A 273 4.17 -14.24 -18.20
CA ILE A 273 3.47 -14.80 -19.36
C ILE A 273 2.22 -15.56 -18.93
N SER A 274 2.31 -16.39 -17.89
CA SER A 274 1.16 -17.12 -17.34
C SER A 274 0.08 -16.18 -16.80
N LEU A 275 0.45 -15.12 -16.07
CA LEU A 275 -0.48 -14.13 -15.55
C LEU A 275 -1.21 -13.38 -16.68
N ASN A 276 -0.50 -13.05 -17.75
CA ASN A 276 -1.08 -12.40 -18.93
C ASN A 276 -2.08 -13.32 -19.66
N ASN A 277 -1.80 -14.62 -19.74
CA ASN A 277 -2.73 -15.61 -20.28
C ASN A 277 -3.96 -15.79 -19.38
N ASP A 278 -3.77 -15.83 -18.06
CA ASP A 278 -4.85 -15.98 -17.08
C ASP A 278 -5.80 -14.77 -17.13
N ILE A 279 -5.28 -13.54 -17.16
CA ILE A 279 -6.12 -12.34 -17.23
C ILE A 279 -6.81 -12.19 -18.58
N HIS A 280 -6.16 -12.62 -19.68
CA HIS A 280 -6.79 -12.69 -20.99
C HIS A 280 -8.00 -13.65 -20.95
N GLY A 281 -7.80 -14.87 -20.44
CA GLY A 281 -8.87 -15.84 -20.26
C GLY A 281 -10.02 -15.30 -19.40
N TYR A 282 -9.68 -14.62 -18.30
CA TYR A 282 -10.68 -13.97 -17.43
C TYR A 282 -11.54 -12.96 -18.19
N TYR A 283 -10.93 -12.06 -18.96
CA TYR A 283 -11.69 -11.06 -19.70
C TYR A 283 -12.50 -11.63 -20.86
N CYS A 284 -11.94 -12.58 -21.60
CA CYS A 284 -12.62 -13.17 -22.76
C CYS A 284 -13.76 -14.11 -22.35
N PHE A 285 -13.57 -14.96 -21.35
CA PHE A 285 -14.52 -16.03 -21.02
C PHE A 285 -15.40 -15.73 -19.81
N ASN A 286 -14.90 -15.01 -18.80
CA ASN A 286 -15.69 -14.72 -17.59
C ASN A 286 -16.42 -13.38 -17.69
N LYS A 287 -15.74 -12.32 -18.16
CA LYS A 287 -16.33 -10.98 -18.26
C LYS A 287 -16.95 -10.68 -19.63
N ASN A 288 -16.65 -11.48 -20.65
CA ASN A 288 -17.10 -11.28 -22.04
C ASN A 288 -16.82 -9.85 -22.55
N LEU A 289 -15.64 -9.29 -22.25
CA LEU A 289 -15.28 -7.93 -22.62
C LEU A 289 -14.70 -7.88 -24.04
N SER A 290 -15.39 -7.16 -24.94
CA SER A 290 -14.93 -6.98 -26.33
C SER A 290 -13.71 -6.07 -26.47
N ASN A 291 -13.57 -5.05 -25.60
CA ASN A 291 -12.42 -4.14 -25.57
C ASN A 291 -11.67 -4.20 -24.22
N TYR A 292 -11.22 -5.40 -23.84
CA TYR A 292 -10.44 -5.56 -22.61
C TYR A 292 -9.06 -4.88 -22.70
N SER A 293 -8.54 -4.61 -23.91
CA SER A 293 -7.31 -3.85 -24.10
C SER A 293 -7.36 -2.45 -23.50
N TYR A 294 -8.50 -1.75 -23.63
CA TYR A 294 -8.72 -0.48 -22.94
C TYR A 294 -8.67 -0.66 -21.42
N ARG A 295 -9.35 -1.67 -20.89
CA ARG A 295 -9.36 -2.00 -19.46
C ARG A 295 -7.94 -2.28 -18.93
N LEU A 296 -7.16 -3.08 -19.65
CA LEU A 296 -5.77 -3.38 -19.32
C LEU A 296 -4.89 -2.12 -19.37
N SER A 297 -5.10 -1.23 -20.34
CA SER A 297 -4.38 0.05 -20.40
C SER A 297 -4.65 0.92 -19.18
N GLN A 298 -5.86 0.89 -18.62
CA GLN A 298 -6.19 1.61 -17.38
C GLN A 298 -5.49 1.01 -16.16
N ILE A 299 -5.40 -0.34 -16.10
CA ILE A 299 -4.65 -1.05 -15.06
C ILE A 299 -3.16 -0.70 -15.11
N VAL A 300 -2.55 -0.68 -16.29
CA VAL A 300 -1.14 -0.29 -16.46
C VAL A 300 -0.91 1.16 -16.03
N LYS A 301 -1.82 2.07 -16.39
CA LYS A 301 -1.77 3.46 -15.91
C LYS A 301 -1.81 3.53 -14.39
N LEU A 302 -2.67 2.73 -13.73
CA LEU A 302 -2.75 2.67 -12.28
C LEU A 302 -1.43 2.18 -11.67
N ILE A 303 -0.83 1.11 -12.19
CA ILE A 303 0.49 0.62 -11.73
C ILE A 303 1.53 1.74 -11.73
N ASN A 304 1.59 2.52 -12.82
CA ASN A 304 2.51 3.66 -12.91
C ASN A 304 2.21 4.76 -11.87
N GLN A 305 0.94 5.03 -11.57
CA GLN A 305 0.57 5.98 -10.50
C GLN A 305 0.98 5.47 -9.12
N VAL A 306 0.96 4.16 -8.87
CA VAL A 306 1.43 3.60 -7.60
C VAL A 306 2.92 3.79 -7.45
N HIS A 307 3.72 3.57 -8.49
CA HIS A 307 5.15 3.87 -8.46
C HIS A 307 5.42 5.36 -8.20
N ALA A 308 4.66 6.26 -8.82
CA ALA A 308 4.76 7.70 -8.54
C ALA A 308 4.42 8.02 -7.07
N GLN A 309 3.36 7.43 -6.52
CA GLN A 309 3.01 7.58 -5.10
C GLN A 309 4.13 7.08 -4.19
N MET A 310 4.78 5.96 -4.52
CA MET A 310 5.91 5.44 -3.74
C MET A 310 7.09 6.42 -3.73
N SER A 311 7.41 7.04 -4.88
CA SER A 311 8.46 8.07 -4.97
C SER A 311 8.13 9.28 -4.10
N ILE A 312 6.91 9.81 -4.22
CA ILE A 312 6.46 10.97 -3.43
C ILE A 312 6.51 10.64 -1.94
N LYS A 313 6.04 9.45 -1.54
CA LYS A 313 6.09 9.01 -0.15
C LYS A 313 7.54 8.92 0.34
N SER A 314 8.45 8.33 -0.44
CA SER A 314 9.88 8.25 -0.09
C SER A 314 10.52 9.64 0.09
N GLU A 315 10.15 10.62 -0.73
CA GLU A 315 10.61 12.01 -0.59
C GLU A 315 10.10 12.65 0.70
N VAL A 316 8.80 12.49 1.00
CA VAL A 316 8.17 12.96 2.24
C VAL A 316 8.82 12.32 3.48
N MET A 317 9.10 11.02 3.42
CA MET A 317 9.79 10.29 4.50
C MET A 317 11.22 10.78 4.69
N THR A 318 11.93 11.06 3.60
CA THR A 318 13.29 11.62 3.63
C THR A 318 13.31 13.00 4.24
N ALA A 319 12.36 13.87 3.86
CA ALA A 319 12.21 15.20 4.45
C ALA A 319 11.89 15.10 5.95
N GLY A 320 10.96 14.22 6.34
CA GLY A 320 10.62 13.97 7.74
C GLY A 320 11.83 13.58 8.59
N ARG A 321 12.73 12.77 8.04
CA ARG A 321 14.01 12.41 8.67
C ARG A 321 14.98 13.59 8.76
N ILE A 322 15.12 14.39 7.70
CA ILE A 322 16.02 15.58 7.70
C ILE A 322 15.60 16.61 8.74
N PHE A 323 14.30 16.75 8.97
CA PHE A 323 13.73 17.69 9.93
C PHE A 323 13.47 17.07 11.32
N ASP A 324 13.96 15.86 11.58
CA ASP A 324 13.78 15.12 12.85
C ASP A 324 12.32 15.04 13.33
N LEU A 325 11.36 15.05 12.38
CA LEU A 325 9.93 15.03 12.71
C LEU A 325 9.50 13.67 13.22
N PHE A 326 10.07 12.60 12.67
CA PHE A 326 9.90 11.21 13.09
C PHE A 326 11.06 10.38 12.51
N ASP A 327 11.37 9.25 13.13
CA ASP A 327 12.40 8.36 12.61
C ASP A 327 11.81 7.46 11.52
N ALA A 328 11.97 7.88 10.27
CA ALA A 328 11.55 7.13 9.09
C ALA A 328 12.23 5.75 8.95
N GLY A 329 13.37 5.52 9.62
CA GLY A 329 14.09 4.24 9.64
C GLY A 329 13.32 3.11 10.32
N GLN A 330 12.15 3.41 10.84
CA GLN A 330 11.23 2.49 11.50
C GLN A 330 10.31 1.80 10.50
N PHE A 331 9.87 2.49 9.45
CA PHE A 331 8.96 1.88 8.51
C PHE A 331 9.67 0.84 7.65
N TYR A 332 9.26 -0.42 7.77
CA TYR A 332 9.79 -1.49 6.93
C TYR A 332 9.66 -1.18 5.43
N SER A 333 8.56 -0.52 5.03
CA SER A 333 8.30 -0.12 3.64
C SER A 333 9.28 0.92 3.08
N GLU A 334 10.01 1.64 3.94
CA GLU A 334 10.90 2.74 3.54
C GLU A 334 12.38 2.31 3.48
N LYS A 335 12.67 1.03 3.75
CA LYS A 335 14.03 0.45 3.70
C LYS A 335 14.36 -0.05 2.29
N LEU A 336 14.23 0.83 1.30
CA LEU A 336 14.30 0.52 -0.14
C LEU A 336 15.73 0.37 -0.71
N ASP A 337 16.78 0.71 0.04
CA ASP A 337 18.15 0.53 -0.47
C ASP A 337 18.67 -0.88 -0.13
N LEU A 338 19.08 -1.66 -1.14
CA LEU A 338 19.64 -3.02 -1.04
C LEU A 338 20.83 -3.13 -0.06
N ASN A 339 21.47 -2.01 0.27
CA ASN A 339 22.54 -1.93 1.26
C ASN A 339 22.03 -1.88 2.72
N ASN A 340 20.72 -1.94 2.96
CA ASN A 340 20.15 -1.92 4.31
C ASN A 340 20.47 -3.24 5.05
N PRO A 341 21.11 -3.20 6.24
CA PRO A 341 21.42 -4.40 7.04
C PRO A 341 20.20 -5.26 7.38
N GLY A 342 18.99 -4.68 7.41
CA GLY A 342 17.73 -5.42 7.58
C GLY A 342 17.31 -6.23 6.35
N LEU A 343 17.69 -5.83 5.13
CA LEU A 343 17.48 -6.64 3.93
C LEU A 343 18.43 -7.85 3.93
N ILE A 344 19.67 -7.63 4.36
CA ILE A 344 20.64 -8.71 4.61
C ILE A 344 20.08 -9.73 5.61
N TYR A 345 19.29 -9.30 6.60
CA TYR A 345 18.72 -10.18 7.63
C TYR A 345 17.74 -11.24 7.08
N LEU A 346 16.92 -10.87 6.10
CA LEU A 346 16.00 -11.81 5.45
C LEU A 346 16.73 -12.77 4.50
N MET A 347 17.80 -12.30 3.87
CA MET A 347 18.63 -13.06 2.93
C MET A 347 19.57 -14.06 3.63
N LYS A 348 20.12 -13.75 4.82
CA LYS A 348 21.09 -14.60 5.55
C LYS A 348 20.44 -15.58 6.50
#